data_AF-A0A0T6BDJ8-F1
#
_entry.id   AF-A0A0T6BDJ8-F1
#
_cell.length_a   1.000
_cell.length_b   1.000
_cell.length_c   1.000
_cell.angle_alpha   90.00
_cell.angle_beta   90.00
_cell.angle_gamma   90.00
#
_symmetry.space_group_name_H-M   'P 1'
#
loop_
_entity.id
_entity.type
_entity.pdbx_description
1 polymer ?
#
loop_
_entity_poly.entity_id
_entity_poly.type
_entity_poly.pdbx_seq_one_letter_code
_entity_poly.pdbx_strand_id
1 'polypeptide(L)'
;MYYHSRTICSKFLNNSLVLNTITKRSAGHSKWQNIRHIKSLKDGQRSLMFTKLGRQMRVAIQLGGSIDPKVNLKLEQVIEQAKRMNMPSATIESIIKSTQTDKKQCRSHLIEIKGPGSCIILCEVFTDNLHGLRQLLASILKKNA
;
A
#
# COMPACT_ATOMS: atom_id res chain seq x y z
N MET A 1 67.85 -37.78 30.25
CA MET A 1 69.17 -37.42 29.68
C MET A 1 68.97 -37.40 28.16
N TYR A 2 69.01 -36.31 27.39
CA TYR A 2 69.65 -35.00 27.49
C TYR A 2 68.79 -33.90 26.84
N TYR A 3 69.01 -32.67 27.29
CA TYR A 3 68.42 -31.40 26.86
C TYR A 3 68.97 -30.86 25.52
N HIS A 4 68.13 -30.17 24.74
CA HIS A 4 68.36 -28.86 24.07
C HIS A 4 67.20 -28.61 23.06
N SER A 5 66.73 -27.41 22.70
CA SER A 5 66.73 -26.04 23.21
C SER A 5 65.94 -25.22 22.16
N ARG A 6 64.99 -24.38 22.61
CA ARG A 6 64.49 -23.11 22.02
C ARG A 6 64.14 -23.10 20.51
N THR A 7 62.94 -22.71 20.11
CA THR A 7 62.59 -21.28 20.04
C THR A 7 61.08 -21.02 19.95
N ILE A 8 60.73 -19.85 20.47
CA ILE A 8 59.42 -19.25 20.71
C ILE A 8 58.62 -19.06 19.41
N CYS A 9 57.40 -19.63 19.36
CA CYS A 9 56.37 -19.25 18.40
C CYS A 9 55.56 -18.10 19.00
N SER A 10 55.77 -16.88 18.51
CA SER A 10 54.97 -15.71 18.90
C SER A 10 54.52 -14.90 17.69
N LYS A 11 53.21 -14.98 17.43
CA LYS A 11 52.31 -13.88 17.04
C LYS A 11 52.75 -12.99 15.86
N PHE A 12 52.03 -13.07 14.73
CA PHE A 12 51.27 -11.94 14.17
C PHE A 12 50.64 -12.27 12.79
N LEU A 13 49.46 -12.90 12.76
CA LEU A 13 48.59 -12.87 11.58
C LEU A 13 47.12 -12.90 12.03
N ASN A 14 46.64 -11.79 12.58
CA ASN A 14 45.21 -11.54 12.80
C ASN A 14 44.70 -10.65 11.66
N ASN A 15 44.00 -11.23 10.69
CA ASN A 15 42.61 -10.86 10.39
C ASN A 15 42.10 -11.80 9.28
N SER A 16 41.59 -12.96 9.69
CA SER A 16 40.86 -13.84 8.79
C SER A 16 39.58 -13.12 8.36
N LEU A 17 39.37 -13.06 7.04
CA LEU A 17 38.10 -12.73 6.45
C LEU A 17 37.05 -13.71 6.99
N VAL A 18 36.26 -13.28 7.98
CA VAL A 18 35.08 -14.02 8.41
C VAL A 18 34.04 -13.84 7.32
N LEU A 19 34.12 -14.68 6.28
CA LEU A 19 33.02 -14.90 5.36
C LEU A 19 31.90 -15.53 6.18
N ASN A 20 30.98 -14.68 6.63
CA ASN A 20 29.79 -15.08 7.34
C ASN A 20 28.89 -15.84 6.34
N THR A 21 29.17 -17.13 6.17
CA THR A 21 28.37 -18.05 5.37
C THR A 21 27.08 -18.30 6.13
N ILE A 22 26.15 -17.35 6.05
CA ILE A 22 24.76 -17.59 6.40
C ILE A 22 24.28 -18.66 5.42
N THR A 23 24.40 -19.92 5.84
CA THR A 23 23.82 -21.05 5.12
C THR A 23 22.33 -20.72 4.98
N LYS A 24 21.89 -20.46 3.74
CA LYS A 24 20.46 -20.30 3.43
C LYS A 24 19.80 -21.60 3.87
N ARG A 25 19.19 -21.62 5.06
CA ARG A 25 18.34 -22.72 5.49
C ARG A 25 17.17 -22.74 4.52
N SER A 26 17.19 -23.69 3.59
CA SER A 26 16.08 -23.94 2.68
C SER A 26 14.82 -24.17 3.51
N ALA A 27 13.81 -23.34 3.31
CA ALA A 27 12.49 -23.59 3.89
C ALA A 27 12.03 -24.98 3.42
N GLY A 28 11.88 -25.92 4.36
CA GLY A 28 11.42 -27.29 4.10
C GLY A 28 9.94 -27.35 3.69
N HIS A 29 9.22 -28.41 4.07
CA HIS A 29 7.82 -28.72 3.71
C HIS A 29 6.78 -27.57 3.88
N SER A 30 7.13 -26.46 4.55
CA SER A 30 6.29 -25.26 4.72
C SER A 30 6.59 -24.10 3.74
N LYS A 31 7.51 -24.28 2.78
CA LYS A 31 7.90 -23.25 1.80
C LYS A 31 6.70 -22.63 1.09
N TRP A 32 5.77 -23.47 0.63
CA TRP A 32 4.58 -22.98 -0.06
C TRP A 32 3.64 -22.21 0.85
N GLN A 33 3.47 -22.63 2.10
CA GLN A 33 2.66 -21.92 3.08
C GLN A 33 3.23 -20.52 3.37
N ASN A 34 4.54 -20.40 3.55
CA ASN A 34 5.20 -19.11 3.73
C ASN A 34 5.09 -18.21 2.50
N ILE A 35 5.30 -18.76 1.29
CA ILE A 35 5.13 -18.00 0.04
C ILE A 35 3.68 -17.51 -0.09
N ARG A 36 2.70 -18.37 0.18
CA ARG A 36 1.27 -18.02 0.14
C ARG A 36 0.94 -16.89 1.11
N HIS A 37 1.40 -16.97 2.37
CA HIS A 37 1.13 -15.95 3.38
C HIS A 37 1.74 -14.58 3.01
N ILE A 38 2.98 -14.57 2.54
CA ILE A 38 3.64 -13.34 2.09
C ILE A 38 2.94 -12.78 0.85
N LYS A 39 2.56 -13.65 -0.10
CA LYS A 39 1.86 -13.24 -1.32
C LYS A 39 0.47 -12.70 -1.01
N SER A 40 -0.30 -13.32 -0.13
CA SER A 40 -1.64 -12.84 0.22
C SER A 40 -1.63 -11.46 0.85
N LEU A 41 -0.65 -11.16 1.71
CA LEU A 41 -0.48 -9.83 2.29
C LEU A 41 -0.14 -8.79 1.21
N LYS A 42 0.79 -9.10 0.31
CA LYS A 42 1.19 -8.22 -0.79
C LYS A 42 0.05 -7.99 -1.80
N ASP A 43 -0.67 -9.04 -2.15
CA ASP A 43 -1.81 -8.97 -3.07
C ASP A 43 -2.96 -8.15 -2.44
N GLY A 44 -3.19 -8.29 -1.12
CA GLY A 44 -4.13 -7.45 -0.38
C GLY A 44 -3.74 -5.98 -0.36
N GLN A 45 -2.47 -5.65 -0.15
CA GLN A 45 -1.98 -4.27 -0.22
C GLN A 45 -2.12 -3.69 -1.63
N ARG A 46 -1.81 -4.48 -2.66
CA ARG A 46 -1.94 -4.08 -4.06
C ARG A 46 -3.40 -3.82 -4.45
N SER A 47 -4.32 -4.69 -4.05
CA SER A 47 -5.75 -4.53 -4.36
C SER A 47 -6.35 -3.29 -3.68
N LEU A 48 -5.92 -2.97 -2.45
CA LEU A 48 -6.29 -1.73 -1.77
C LEU A 48 -5.77 -0.49 -2.51
N MET A 49 -4.52 -0.51 -2.98
CA MET A 49 -3.96 0.59 -3.79
C MET A 49 -4.72 0.80 -5.09
N PHE A 50 -5.06 -0.28 -5.80
CA PHE A 50 -5.85 -0.20 -7.02
C PHE A 50 -7.26 0.34 -6.78
N THR A 51 -7.88 -0.05 -5.67
CA THR A 51 -9.18 0.50 -5.26
C THR A 51 -9.11 1.99 -4.98
N LYS A 52 -8.04 2.46 -4.31
CA LYS A 52 -7.81 3.90 -4.03
C LYS A 52 -7.63 4.71 -5.32
N LEU A 53 -6.76 4.27 -6.22
CA LEU A 53 -6.55 4.91 -7.52
C LEU A 53 -7.83 4.93 -8.35
N GLY A 54 -8.60 3.84 -8.35
CA GLY A 54 -9.89 3.78 -9.02
C GLY A 54 -10.90 4.81 -8.50
N ARG A 55 -10.96 5.00 -7.17
CA ARG A 55 -11.80 6.05 -6.58
C ARG A 55 -11.33 7.44 -6.96
N GLN A 56 -10.01 7.70 -6.96
CA GLN A 56 -9.45 8.98 -7.38
C GLN A 56 -9.77 9.32 -8.84
N MET A 57 -9.71 8.33 -9.75
CA MET A 57 -10.11 8.52 -11.16
C MET A 57 -11.59 8.94 -11.27
N ARG A 58 -12.50 8.29 -10.53
CA ARG A 58 -13.92 8.65 -10.51
C ARG A 58 -14.15 10.08 -10.00
N VAL A 59 -13.46 10.45 -8.92
CA VAL A 59 -13.52 11.82 -8.36
C VAL A 59 -13.03 12.84 -9.38
N ALA A 60 -11.90 12.56 -10.05
CA ALA A 60 -11.33 13.45 -11.06
C ALA A 60 -12.27 13.67 -12.26
N ILE A 61 -12.94 12.61 -12.73
CA ILE A 61 -13.95 12.69 -13.80
C ILE A 61 -15.16 13.51 -13.33
N GLN A 62 -15.69 13.23 -12.14
CA GLN A 62 -16.87 13.92 -11.61
C GLN A 62 -16.63 15.42 -11.39
N LEU A 63 -15.43 15.81 -10.94
CA LEU A 63 -15.06 17.22 -10.72
C LEU A 63 -14.66 17.94 -12.02
N GLY A 64 -13.98 17.25 -12.94
CA GLY A 64 -13.50 17.84 -14.19
C GLY A 64 -14.52 17.84 -15.32
N GLY A 65 -15.62 17.09 -15.19
CA GLY A 65 -16.71 17.00 -16.18
C GLY A 65 -16.36 16.28 -17.48
N SER A 66 -15.08 16.25 -17.87
CA SER A 66 -14.57 15.54 -19.04
C SER A 66 -13.93 14.21 -18.67
N ILE A 67 -14.23 13.22 -19.50
CA ILE A 67 -13.74 11.83 -19.43
C ILE A 67 -12.39 11.71 -20.14
N ASP A 68 -12.07 12.67 -21.01
CA ASP A 68 -10.85 12.63 -21.80
C ASP A 68 -9.65 13.09 -20.96
N PRO A 69 -8.59 12.26 -20.84
CA PRO A 69 -7.40 12.62 -20.06
C PRO A 69 -6.68 13.84 -20.62
N LYS A 70 -6.82 14.13 -21.92
CA LYS A 70 -6.21 15.32 -22.55
C LYS A 70 -6.85 16.64 -22.12
N VAL A 71 -8.11 16.61 -21.69
CA VAL A 71 -8.86 17.79 -21.26
C VAL A 71 -8.78 17.96 -19.74
N ASN A 72 -8.70 16.86 -19.00
CA ASN A 72 -8.69 16.84 -17.55
C ASN A 72 -7.30 16.46 -16.99
N LEU A 73 -6.51 17.49 -16.65
CA LEU A 73 -5.16 17.32 -16.08
C LEU A 73 -5.14 16.45 -14.81
N LYS A 74 -6.17 16.54 -13.95
CA LYS A 74 -6.26 15.73 -12.73
C LYS A 74 -6.43 14.25 -13.07
N LEU A 75 -7.22 13.94 -14.09
CA LEU A 75 -7.42 12.57 -14.54
C LEU A 75 -6.14 11.99 -15.15
N GLU A 76 -5.43 12.77 -15.96
CA GLU A 76 -4.14 12.37 -16.54
C GLU A 76 -3.10 12.02 -15.46
N GLN A 77 -2.94 12.87 -14.45
CA GLN A 77 -2.02 12.64 -13.34
C GLN A 77 -2.32 11.33 -12.58
N VAL A 78 -3.61 11.06 -12.32
CA VAL A 78 -4.02 9.82 -11.63
C VAL A 78 -3.79 8.59 -12.51
N ILE A 79 -4.04 8.69 -13.83
CA ILE A 79 -3.77 7.60 -14.77
C ILE A 79 -2.27 7.31 -14.84
N GLU A 80 -1.44 8.34 -14.88
CA GLU A 80 0.01 8.20 -14.86
C GLU A 80 0.49 7.52 -13.58
N GLN A 81 -0.07 7.90 -12.43
CA GLN A 81 0.23 7.25 -11.15
C GLN A 81 -0.25 5.79 -11.12
N ALA A 82 -1.40 5.48 -11.72
CA ALA A 82 -1.88 4.11 -11.84
C ALA A 82 -0.96 3.24 -12.71
N LYS A 83 -0.46 3.79 -13.83
CA LYS A 83 0.54 3.14 -14.69
C LYS A 83 1.86 2.91 -13.93
N ARG A 84 2.33 3.90 -13.16
CA ARG A 84 3.52 3.74 -12.28
C ARG A 84 3.37 2.61 -11.26
N MET A 85 2.14 2.36 -10.80
CA MET A 85 1.81 1.27 -9.88
C MET A 85 1.56 -0.08 -10.57
N ASN A 86 1.84 -0.21 -11.87
CA ASN A 86 1.60 -1.40 -12.69
C ASN A 86 0.11 -1.84 -12.70
N MET A 87 -0.82 -0.89 -12.65
CA MET A 87 -2.23 -1.19 -12.90
C MET A 87 -2.44 -1.54 -14.39
N PRO A 88 -3.12 -2.66 -14.72
CA PRO A 88 -3.42 -3.00 -16.11
C PRO A 88 -4.25 -1.93 -16.81
N SER A 89 -3.94 -1.62 -18.07
CA SER A 89 -4.67 -0.64 -18.88
C SER A 89 -6.16 -0.97 -19.03
N ALA A 90 -6.49 -2.25 -19.22
CA ALA A 90 -7.87 -2.73 -19.29
C ALA A 90 -8.68 -2.39 -18.02
N THR A 91 -8.04 -2.41 -16.84
CA THR A 91 -8.68 -2.01 -15.58
C THR A 91 -8.94 -0.50 -15.53
N ILE A 92 -7.98 0.30 -16.00
CA ILE A 92 -8.13 1.76 -16.07
C ILE A 92 -9.30 2.13 -16.99
N GLU A 93 -9.34 1.56 -18.19
CA GLU A 93 -10.42 1.79 -19.16
C GLU A 93 -11.79 1.34 -18.63
N SER A 94 -11.84 0.19 -17.95
CA SER A 94 -13.07 -0.30 -17.31
C SER A 94 -13.59 0.68 -16.26
N ILE A 95 -12.71 1.26 -15.44
CA ILE A 95 -13.09 2.25 -14.43
C ILE A 95 -13.64 3.50 -15.12
N ILE A 96 -12.95 4.03 -16.14
CA ILE A 96 -13.38 5.22 -16.88
C ILE A 96 -14.78 4.99 -17.49
N LYS A 97 -14.99 3.86 -18.18
CA LYS A 97 -16.28 3.48 -18.78
C LYS A 97 -17.40 3.34 -17.74
N SER A 98 -17.13 2.69 -16.60
CA SER A 98 -18.13 2.53 -15.53
C SER A 98 -18.60 3.86 -14.94
N THR A 99 -17.72 4.86 -14.92
CA THR A 99 -18.04 6.19 -14.39
C THR A 99 -19.00 6.94 -15.31
N GLN A 100 -18.97 6.66 -16.62
CA GLN A 100 -19.89 7.26 -17.59
C GLN A 100 -21.32 6.74 -17.42
N THR A 101 -21.49 5.46 -17.06
CA THR A 101 -22.81 4.85 -16.85
C THR A 101 -23.41 5.22 -15.49
N ASP A 102 -22.58 5.35 -14.47
CA ASP A 102 -23.00 5.64 -13.10
C ASP A 102 -23.28 7.14 -12.91
N LYS A 103 -24.53 7.57 -13.14
CA LYS A 103 -24.99 8.96 -12.89
C LYS A 103 -25.12 9.34 -11.41
N LYS A 104 -24.55 8.56 -10.49
CA LYS A 104 -24.61 8.87 -9.06
C LYS A 104 -23.77 10.12 -8.79
N GLN A 105 -24.44 11.21 -8.46
CA GLN A 105 -23.76 12.46 -8.12
C GLN A 105 -23.11 12.35 -6.75
N CYS A 106 -21.84 11.95 -6.72
CA CYS A 106 -21.01 12.11 -5.54
C CYS A 106 -20.69 13.60 -5.33
N ARG A 107 -20.79 14.07 -4.08
CA ARG A 107 -20.49 15.46 -3.71
C ARG A 107 -19.43 15.49 -2.62
N SER A 108 -18.68 16.58 -2.55
CA SER A 108 -17.80 16.87 -1.43
C SER A 108 -18.62 17.35 -0.24
N HIS A 109 -18.33 16.82 0.93
CA HIS A 109 -18.93 17.18 2.20
C HIS A 109 -17.83 17.37 3.23
N LEU A 110 -17.96 18.40 4.05
CA LEU A 110 -17.15 18.58 5.25
C LEU A 110 -17.94 18.01 6.43
N ILE A 111 -17.38 17.02 7.13
CA ILE A 111 -18.03 16.40 8.29
C ILE A 111 -17.15 16.49 9.52
N GLU A 112 -17.79 16.77 10.64
CA GLU A 112 -17.19 16.71 11.97
C GLU A 112 -17.58 15.40 12.64
N ILE A 113 -16.59 14.73 13.24
CA ILE A 113 -16.78 13.45 13.92
C ILE A 113 -16.03 13.47 15.25
N LYS A 114 -16.68 12.98 16.30
CA LYS A 114 -16.06 12.79 17.60
C LYS A 114 -15.16 11.56 17.57
N GLY A 115 -13.87 11.78 17.81
CA GLY A 115 -12.86 10.74 18.00
C GLY A 115 -12.78 10.26 19.45
N PRO A 116 -11.94 9.25 19.72
CA PRO A 116 -11.64 8.83 21.09
C PRO A 116 -11.01 9.97 21.90
N GLY A 117 -11.22 9.96 23.22
CA GLY A 117 -10.67 10.99 24.12
C GLY A 117 -11.26 12.39 23.93
N SER A 118 -12.49 12.52 23.41
CA SER A 118 -13.17 13.80 23.17
C SER A 118 -12.49 14.71 22.12
N CYS A 119 -11.68 14.15 21.24
CA CYS A 119 -11.13 14.86 20.09
C CYS A 119 -12.20 15.09 19.01
N ILE A 120 -12.10 16.20 18.27
CA ILE A 120 -12.94 16.47 17.09
C ILE A 120 -12.08 16.29 15.84
N ILE A 121 -12.53 15.46 14.92
CA ILE A 121 -11.87 15.20 13.64
C ILE A 121 -12.71 15.84 12.54
N LEU A 122 -12.08 16.73 11.77
CA LEU A 122 -12.66 17.31 10.57
C LEU A 122 -12.27 16.47 9.36
N CYS A 123 -13.24 15.96 8.62
CA CYS A 123 -13.01 15.14 7.43
C CYS A 123 -13.67 15.77 6.21
N GLU A 124 -12.87 15.97 5.15
CA GLU A 124 -13.40 16.21 3.81
C GLU A 124 -13.67 14.85 3.15
N VAL A 125 -14.92 14.60 2.76
CA VAL A 125 -15.36 13.31 2.23
C VAL A 125 -16.08 13.50 0.90
N PHE A 126 -15.83 12.58 -0.03
CA PHE A 126 -16.49 12.56 -1.32
C PHE A 126 -17.35 11.30 -1.44
N THR A 127 -18.67 11.45 -1.32
CA THR A 127 -19.60 10.31 -1.28
C THR A 127 -20.97 10.70 -1.81
N ASP A 128 -21.71 9.69 -2.27
CA ASP A 128 -23.13 9.73 -2.60
C ASP A 128 -24.03 9.48 -1.36
N ASN A 129 -23.50 8.85 -0.31
CA ASN A 129 -24.25 8.51 0.91
C ASN A 129 -23.56 9.02 2.18
N LEU A 130 -23.86 10.26 2.54
CA LEU A 130 -23.31 10.90 3.74
C LEU A 130 -23.74 10.19 5.03
N HIS A 131 -25.00 9.78 5.12
CA HIS A 131 -25.57 9.19 6.34
C HIS A 131 -24.88 7.86 6.68
N GLY A 132 -24.76 6.96 5.69
CA GLY A 132 -24.09 5.67 5.88
C GLY A 132 -22.61 5.82 6.21
N LEU A 133 -21.92 6.77 5.57
CA LEU A 133 -20.52 7.04 5.83
C LEU A 133 -20.30 7.57 7.26
N ARG A 134 -21.16 8.46 7.77
CA ARG A 134 -21.07 8.96 9.16
C ARG A 134 -21.23 7.83 10.17
N GLN A 135 -22.18 6.92 9.97
CA GLN A 135 -22.38 5.75 10.83
C GLN A 135 -21.16 4.82 10.81
N LEU A 136 -20.61 4.57 9.63
CA LEU A 136 -19.40 3.76 9.45
C LEU A 136 -18.20 4.37 10.18
N LEU A 137 -17.97 5.68 10.03
CA LEU A 137 -16.84 6.33 10.68
C LEU A 137 -16.99 6.34 12.20
N ALA A 138 -18.20 6.57 12.72
CA ALA A 138 -18.46 6.48 14.16
C ALA A 138 -18.20 5.07 14.72
N SER A 139 -18.56 4.01 13.99
CA SER A 139 -18.31 2.63 14.44
C SER A 139 -16.83 2.25 14.39
N ILE A 140 -16.11 2.68 13.34
CA ILE A 140 -14.66 2.50 13.23
C ILE A 140 -13.94 3.21 14.37
N LEU A 141 -14.28 4.47 14.66
CA LEU A 141 -13.63 5.23 15.73
C LEU A 141 -13.90 4.62 17.10
N LYS A 142 -15.13 4.15 17.37
CA LYS A 142 -15.46 3.43 18.62
C LYS A 142 -14.67 2.13 18.80
N LYS A 143 -14.40 1.40 17.72
CA LYS A 143 -13.65 0.14 17.78
C LYS A 143 -12.16 0.33 18.09
N ASN A 144 -11.61 1.49 17.75
CA ASN A 144 -10.20 1.85 17.95
C ASN A 144 -10.01 2.87 19.08
N ALA A 145 -11.04 3.05 19.91
CA ALA A 145 -11.02 3.89 21.11
C ALA A 145 -10.44 3.13 22.31
#